data_AF-A0A949TKR9-F1
#
_entry.id   AF-A0A949TKR9-F1
#
_cell.length_a   1.000
_cell.length_b   1.000
_cell.length_c   1.000
_cell.angle_alpha   90.00
_cell.angle_beta   90.00
_cell.angle_gamma   90.00
#
_symmetry.space_group_name_H-M   'P 1'
#
loop_
_entity.id
_entity.type
_entity.pdbx_description
1 polymer ?
#
loop_
_entity_poly.entity_id
_entity_poly.type
_entity_poly.pdbx_seq_one_letter_code
_entity_poly.pdbx_strand_id
1 'polypeptide(L)'
;MKNNLVKSLRYVILAAILIFVTIQSYLHVTIGGKDYASIHALCPYGALESLYNLSFSGTFIQKIFSGTFILFGLTLILALIFRRSFCGLICPFGTIQELFGKLGKKLFKKRFELPKKIDNPLRYLKYVVLFITLYYSWKTAGLWMSPYDPWTAYGHAGEGLNSIIEEFPIGSILLLITIIGSMLYDRFFCKYLCPMGAFYGIVSKVSPGKITRDENTCVNCGLCNKNCPVNIKVSESKVIKSAECLNCQSCILSCPMKDTLKFKFFGKGIAPITVIIIVISIFFGGIGITKLTNVYQTTPAPITSSTTLNPEEIKGYMSIEDVSTALKIDLKEVYKKLNIPTTVPKETKLKDVKNFVPDFEVETARESLK
;
A
#
# COMPACT_ATOMS: atom_id res chain seq x y z
N MET A 1 -19.12 -27.61 0.24
CA MET A 1 -19.81 -26.32 0.46
C MET A 1 -19.05 -25.35 1.38
N LYS A 2 -18.61 -25.73 2.59
CA LYS A 2 -18.00 -24.81 3.59
C LYS A 2 -16.78 -24.00 3.07
N ASN A 3 -15.91 -24.59 2.26
CA ASN A 3 -14.72 -23.90 1.72
C ASN A 3 -15.05 -22.83 0.65
N ASN A 4 -16.15 -22.98 -0.09
CA ASN A 4 -16.53 -22.00 -1.13
C ASN A 4 -17.02 -20.70 -0.50
N LEU A 5 -17.78 -20.79 0.60
CA LEU A 5 -18.25 -19.61 1.33
C LEU A 5 -17.08 -18.80 1.90
N VAL A 6 -16.10 -19.45 2.55
CA VAL A 6 -14.91 -18.78 3.07
C VAL A 6 -14.06 -18.17 1.95
N LYS A 7 -13.96 -18.85 0.81
CA LYS A 7 -13.26 -18.34 -0.38
C LYS A 7 -13.93 -17.08 -0.93
N SER A 8 -15.27 -17.08 -1.04
CA SER A 8 -16.03 -15.90 -1.48
C SER A 8 -15.89 -14.76 -0.47
N LEU A 9 -16.01 -15.05 0.83
CA LEU A 9 -15.86 -14.07 1.90
C LEU A 9 -14.51 -13.34 1.82
N ARG A 10 -13.40 -14.07 1.61
CA ARG A 10 -12.07 -13.46 1.40
C ARG A 10 -12.09 -12.43 0.26
N TYR A 11 -12.69 -12.76 -0.88
CA TYR A 11 -12.75 -11.84 -2.02
C TYR A 11 -13.67 -10.65 -1.77
N VAL A 12 -14.79 -10.84 -1.06
CA VAL A 12 -15.68 -9.75 -0.67
C VAL A 12 -14.95 -8.76 0.23
N ILE A 13 -14.19 -9.25 1.22
CA ILE A 13 -13.39 -8.40 2.12
C ILE A 13 -12.33 -7.62 1.33
N LEU A 14 -11.56 -8.29 0.46
CA LEU A 14 -10.55 -7.64 -0.35
C LEU A 14 -11.15 -6.57 -1.29
N ALA A 15 -12.30 -6.86 -1.89
CA ALA A 15 -13.01 -5.91 -2.74
C ALA A 15 -13.53 -4.71 -1.95
N ALA A 16 -14.10 -4.93 -0.77
CA ALA A 16 -14.58 -3.87 0.10
C ALA A 16 -13.44 -2.93 0.55
N ILE A 17 -12.29 -3.48 0.94
CA ILE A 17 -11.10 -2.69 1.30
C ILE A 17 -10.60 -1.90 0.10
N LEU A 18 -10.50 -2.52 -1.08
CA LEU A 18 -10.08 -1.85 -2.30
C LEU A 18 -11.00 -0.68 -2.62
N ILE A 19 -12.32 -0.91 -2.67
CA ILE A 19 -13.32 0.13 -2.95
C ILE A 19 -13.21 1.27 -1.93
N PHE A 20 -13.12 0.96 -0.64
CA PHE A 20 -12.97 1.98 0.40
C PHE A 20 -11.72 2.84 0.18
N VAL A 21 -10.57 2.22 -0.07
CA VAL A 21 -9.30 2.93 -0.29
C VAL A 21 -9.34 3.76 -1.58
N THR A 22 -9.93 3.23 -2.65
CA THR A 22 -10.10 3.95 -3.92
C THR A 22 -11.00 5.17 -3.74
N ILE A 23 -12.12 5.05 -3.01
CA ILE A 23 -13.01 6.17 -2.71
C ILE A 23 -12.28 7.23 -1.89
N GLN A 24 -11.55 6.83 -0.84
CA GLN A 24 -10.77 7.78 -0.03
C GLN A 24 -9.72 8.53 -0.87
N SER A 25 -8.99 7.80 -1.72
CA SER A 25 -8.00 8.42 -2.61
C SER A 25 -8.64 9.36 -3.63
N TYR A 26 -9.75 8.96 -4.25
CA TYR A 26 -10.49 9.79 -5.19
C TYR A 26 -11.00 11.08 -4.55
N LEU A 27 -11.56 10.99 -3.34
CA LEU A 27 -12.05 12.16 -2.59
C LEU A 27 -10.90 13.06 -2.11
N HIS A 28 -9.76 12.47 -1.68
CA HIS A 28 -8.55 13.22 -1.33
C HIS A 28 -8.04 14.06 -2.49
N VAL A 29 -8.03 13.46 -3.66
CA VAL A 29 -7.60 14.08 -4.91
C VAL A 29 -8.58 15.14 -5.38
N THR A 30 -9.88 14.85 -5.43
CA THR A 30 -10.89 15.75 -6.02
C THR A 30 -11.33 16.85 -5.03
N ILE A 31 -11.76 16.45 -3.84
CA ILE A 31 -12.30 17.34 -2.81
C ILE A 31 -11.19 17.95 -1.94
N GLY A 32 -10.00 17.35 -1.90
CA GLY A 32 -8.83 17.87 -1.19
C GLY A 32 -8.51 17.10 0.10
N GLY A 33 -7.26 17.22 0.54
CA GLY A 33 -6.67 16.36 1.58
C GLY A 33 -6.95 16.71 3.03
N LYS A 34 -7.90 17.62 3.31
CA LYS A 34 -8.24 18.05 4.66
C LYS A 34 -9.02 16.97 5.43
N ASP A 35 -10.03 16.38 4.79
CA ASP A 35 -10.93 15.41 5.42
C ASP A 35 -10.72 13.96 4.94
N TYR A 36 -9.98 13.79 3.86
CA TYR A 36 -9.75 12.49 3.23
C TYR A 36 -8.28 12.09 3.30
N ALA A 37 -8.03 10.82 3.65
CA ALA A 37 -6.68 10.29 3.76
C ALA A 37 -6.01 10.17 2.40
N SER A 38 -4.73 10.54 2.31
CA SER A 38 -3.94 10.29 1.11
C SER A 38 -3.67 8.79 0.94
N ILE A 39 -3.39 8.37 -0.29
CA ILE A 39 -3.07 6.97 -0.57
C ILE A 39 -1.81 6.46 0.17
N HIS A 40 -0.89 7.38 0.47
CA HIS A 40 0.31 7.11 1.27
C HIS A 40 -0.02 6.91 2.75
N ALA A 41 -0.97 7.67 3.30
CA ALA A 41 -1.40 7.52 4.71
C ALA A 41 -2.07 6.16 4.98
N LEU A 42 -2.66 5.55 3.94
CA LEU A 42 -3.28 4.22 4.00
C LEU A 42 -2.29 3.08 3.68
N CYS A 43 -1.05 3.39 3.32
CA CYS A 43 -0.02 2.41 2.96
C CYS A 43 1.08 2.35 4.03
N PRO A 44 1.30 1.20 4.70
CA PRO A 44 2.35 1.09 5.72
C PRO A 44 3.78 1.24 5.17
N TYR A 45 3.95 1.34 3.84
CA TYR A 45 5.24 1.47 3.19
C TYR A 45 5.95 2.80 3.51
N GLY A 46 5.23 3.92 3.63
CA GLY A 46 5.85 5.21 3.93
C GLY A 46 6.58 5.26 5.28
N ALA A 47 6.12 4.47 6.25
CA ALA A 47 6.80 4.32 7.54
C ALA A 47 8.07 3.46 7.43
N LEU A 48 8.14 2.51 6.49
CA LEU A 48 9.36 1.72 6.26
C LEU A 48 10.50 2.62 5.74
N GLU A 49 10.20 3.54 4.83
CA GLU A 49 11.19 4.53 4.35
C GLU A 49 11.60 5.46 5.49
N SER A 50 10.62 5.91 6.28
CA SER A 50 10.85 6.88 7.36
C SER A 50 11.47 6.30 8.63
N LEU A 51 11.56 4.98 8.76
CA LEU A 51 12.03 4.30 9.98
C LEU A 51 13.49 4.66 10.33
N TYR A 52 14.31 4.94 9.31
CA TYR A 52 15.70 5.35 9.51
C TYR A 52 15.81 6.73 10.17
N ASN A 53 15.07 7.72 9.68
CA ASN A 53 15.09 9.09 10.24
C ASN A 53 14.68 9.08 11.73
N LEU A 54 13.68 8.27 12.08
CA LEU A 54 13.26 8.13 13.47
C LEU A 54 14.35 7.52 14.38
N SER A 55 15.12 6.58 13.85
CA SER A 55 16.10 5.81 14.65
C SER A 55 17.44 6.53 14.83
N PHE A 56 17.84 7.42 13.90
CA PHE A 56 19.19 8.00 13.89
C PHE A 56 19.23 9.53 13.94
N SER A 57 18.27 10.25 13.35
CA SER A 57 18.31 11.72 13.34
C SER A 57 17.48 12.36 14.46
N GLY A 58 16.64 11.60 15.17
CA GLY A 58 15.78 12.10 16.25
C GLY A 58 14.73 13.13 15.81
N THR A 59 14.73 13.49 14.53
CA THR A 59 13.83 14.46 13.92
C THR A 59 12.63 13.73 13.33
N PHE A 60 11.46 13.97 13.91
CA PHE A 60 10.18 13.55 13.33
C PHE A 60 9.89 14.47 12.15
N ILE A 61 10.06 13.97 10.92
CA ILE A 61 9.68 14.73 9.73
C ILE A 61 8.16 14.91 9.76
N GLN A 62 7.68 16.15 9.84
CA GLN A 62 6.24 16.51 9.89
C GLN A 62 5.43 16.02 8.67
N LYS A 63 6.10 15.52 7.62
CA LYS A 63 5.46 14.88 6.46
C LYS A 63 4.92 13.47 6.78
N ILE A 64 5.24 12.92 7.96
CA ILE A 64 4.82 11.57 8.37
C ILE A 64 3.63 11.66 9.32
N PHE A 65 2.48 11.19 8.84
CA PHE A 65 1.31 10.93 9.68
C PHE A 65 1.66 9.87 10.73
N SER A 66 1.36 10.13 12.01
CA SER A 66 1.41 9.14 13.08
C SER A 66 0.71 7.83 12.69
N GLY A 67 -0.33 7.93 11.86
CA GLY A 67 -1.07 6.81 11.28
C GLY A 67 -0.21 5.81 10.52
N THR A 68 0.78 6.23 9.73
CA THR A 68 1.57 5.31 8.90
C THR A 68 2.46 4.41 9.74
N PHE A 69 3.01 4.91 10.85
CA PHE A 69 3.79 4.10 11.79
C PHE A 69 2.94 3.07 12.53
N ILE A 70 1.70 3.43 12.88
CA ILE A 70 0.74 2.51 13.50
C ILE A 70 0.38 1.40 12.51
N LEU A 71 0.07 1.74 11.25
CA LEU A 71 -0.15 0.74 10.20
C LEU A 71 1.06 -0.18 10.06
N PHE A 72 2.27 0.37 10.05
CA PHE A 72 3.50 -0.41 9.96
C PHE A 72 3.69 -1.35 11.17
N GLY A 73 3.44 -0.88 12.39
CA GLY A 73 3.48 -1.69 13.61
C GLY A 73 2.47 -2.84 13.57
N LEU A 74 1.22 -2.57 13.21
CA LEU A 74 0.17 -3.59 13.09
C LEU A 74 0.52 -4.63 12.03
N THR A 75 0.97 -4.19 10.86
CA THR A 75 1.39 -5.10 9.78
C THR A 75 2.66 -5.88 10.12
N LEU A 76 3.57 -5.32 10.92
CA LEU A 76 4.74 -6.03 11.45
C LEU A 76 4.33 -7.13 12.43
N ILE A 77 3.39 -6.86 13.35
CA ILE A 77 2.80 -7.86 14.26
C ILE A 77 2.16 -8.99 13.45
N LEU A 78 1.38 -8.65 12.42
CA LEU A 78 0.81 -9.65 11.51
C LEU A 78 1.90 -10.45 10.78
N ALA A 79 2.99 -9.82 10.35
CA ALA A 79 4.13 -10.47 9.70
C ALA A 79 4.82 -11.49 10.61
N LEU A 80 4.94 -11.17 11.90
CA LEU A 80 5.56 -12.03 12.92
C LEU A 80 4.67 -13.20 13.32
N ILE A 81 3.35 -13.04 13.38
CA ILE A 81 2.43 -14.08 13.87
C ILE A 81 1.86 -14.93 12.71
N PHE A 82 1.45 -14.26 11.64
CA PHE A 82 0.70 -14.84 10.52
C PHE A 82 1.44 -14.74 9.19
N ARG A 83 2.77 -14.54 9.21
CA ARG A 83 3.59 -14.31 8.00
C ARG A 83 3.03 -13.13 7.18
N ARG A 84 3.25 -13.11 5.86
CA ARG A 84 2.81 -12.03 4.95
C ARG A 84 1.29 -11.98 4.71
N SER A 85 0.49 -12.27 5.73
CA SER A 85 -0.98 -12.28 5.71
C SER A 85 -1.58 -10.95 5.28
N PHE A 86 -0.99 -9.80 5.66
CA PHE A 86 -1.41 -8.48 5.18
C PHE A 86 -1.47 -8.42 3.65
N CYS A 87 -0.41 -8.83 2.96
CA CYS A 87 -0.37 -8.85 1.50
C CYS A 87 -1.44 -9.78 0.89
N GLY A 88 -1.81 -10.87 1.56
CA GLY A 88 -2.74 -11.88 1.08
C GLY A 88 -4.22 -11.65 1.42
N LEU A 89 -4.51 -10.88 2.48
CA LEU A 89 -5.84 -10.75 3.09
C LEU A 89 -6.33 -9.31 3.26
N ILE A 90 -5.46 -8.29 3.17
CA ILE A 90 -5.82 -6.89 3.45
C ILE A 90 -5.35 -5.94 2.34
N CYS A 91 -4.13 -6.11 1.83
CA CYS A 91 -3.48 -5.15 0.93
C CYS A 91 -4.32 -4.87 -0.34
N PRO A 92 -4.75 -3.61 -0.58
CA PRO A 92 -5.55 -3.25 -1.75
C PRO A 92 -4.76 -3.38 -3.06
N PHE A 93 -3.48 -2.99 -3.08
CA PHE A 93 -2.64 -3.15 -4.27
C PHE A 93 -2.44 -4.62 -4.67
N GLY A 94 -2.31 -5.52 -3.68
CA GLY A 94 -2.28 -6.96 -3.91
C GLY A 94 -3.60 -7.50 -4.46
N THR A 95 -4.73 -6.87 -4.10
CA THR A 95 -6.07 -7.20 -4.62
C THR A 95 -6.20 -6.83 -6.08
N ILE A 96 -5.73 -5.64 -6.49
CA ILE A 96 -5.69 -5.21 -7.89
C ILE A 96 -4.94 -6.24 -8.73
N GLN A 97 -3.73 -6.64 -8.30
CA GLN A 97 -2.93 -7.63 -9.01
C GLN A 97 -3.62 -9.00 -9.09
N GLU A 98 -4.30 -9.44 -8.03
CA GLU A 98 -5.06 -10.71 -8.03
C GLU A 98 -6.33 -10.64 -8.90
N LEU A 99 -6.95 -9.46 -9.02
CA LEU A 99 -8.08 -9.23 -9.93
C LEU A 99 -7.64 -9.31 -11.39
N PHE A 100 -6.57 -8.60 -11.75
CA PHE A 100 -6.02 -8.63 -13.10
C PHE A 100 -5.45 -10.01 -13.47
N GLY A 101 -4.87 -10.75 -12.52
CA GLY A 101 -4.44 -12.13 -12.76
C GLY A 101 -5.61 -13.08 -13.06
N LYS A 102 -6.75 -12.93 -12.36
CA LYS A 102 -7.97 -13.66 -12.72
C LYS A 102 -8.53 -13.24 -14.08
N LEU A 103 -8.51 -11.94 -14.39
CA LEU A 103 -8.96 -11.41 -15.68
C LEU A 103 -8.10 -11.97 -16.80
N GLY A 104 -6.78 -11.96 -16.65
CA GLY A 104 -5.83 -12.55 -17.59
C GLY A 104 -6.05 -14.05 -17.76
N LYS A 105 -6.27 -14.80 -16.67
CA LYS A 105 -6.63 -16.22 -16.77
C LYS A 105 -7.93 -16.46 -17.54
N LYS A 106 -8.93 -15.58 -17.41
CA LYS A 106 -10.19 -15.66 -18.16
C LYS A 106 -9.97 -15.32 -19.64
N LEU A 107 -9.14 -14.32 -19.93
CA LEU A 107 -8.85 -13.83 -21.28
C LEU A 107 -7.96 -14.81 -22.07
N PHE A 108 -6.82 -15.21 -21.50
CA PHE A 108 -5.84 -16.09 -22.15
C PHE A 108 -6.13 -17.58 -21.98
N LYS A 109 -7.15 -17.94 -21.17
CA LYS A 109 -7.53 -19.33 -20.82
C LYS A 109 -6.39 -20.19 -20.25
N LYS A 110 -5.24 -19.59 -19.94
CA LYS A 110 -4.03 -20.23 -19.42
C LYS A 110 -3.47 -19.38 -18.28
N ARG A 111 -2.77 -20.03 -17.37
CA ARG A 111 -1.97 -19.38 -16.34
C ARG A 111 -0.51 -19.47 -16.78
N PHE A 112 0.14 -18.35 -17.08
CA PHE A 112 1.56 -18.37 -17.40
C PHE A 112 2.35 -18.54 -16.10
N GLU A 113 3.32 -19.44 -16.13
CA GLU A 113 4.26 -19.64 -15.03
C GLU A 113 5.67 -19.49 -15.60
N LEU A 114 6.47 -18.61 -15.01
CA LEU A 114 7.87 -18.47 -15.41
C LEU A 114 8.64 -19.74 -15.06
N PRO A 115 9.54 -20.22 -15.95
CA PRO A 115 10.45 -21.31 -15.63
C PRO A 115 11.23 -21.00 -14.34
N LYS A 116 11.38 -21.99 -13.46
CA LYS A 116 12.03 -21.80 -12.14
C LYS A 116 13.41 -21.15 -12.21
N LYS A 117 14.16 -21.42 -13.29
CA LYS A 117 15.50 -20.87 -13.53
C LYS A 117 15.50 -19.34 -13.67
N ILE A 118 14.41 -18.76 -14.19
CA ILE A 118 14.22 -17.31 -14.32
C ILE A 118 13.46 -16.77 -13.12
N ASP A 119 12.45 -17.50 -12.66
CA ASP A 119 11.59 -17.09 -11.57
C ASP A 119 12.33 -16.88 -10.25
N ASN A 120 13.25 -17.80 -9.89
CA ASN A 120 13.96 -17.74 -8.63
C ASN A 120 14.91 -16.54 -8.54
N PRO A 121 15.82 -16.27 -9.51
CA PRO A 121 16.64 -15.06 -9.52
C PRO A 121 15.81 -13.79 -9.52
N LEU A 122 14.74 -13.73 -10.31
CA LEU A 122 13.93 -12.52 -10.44
C LEU A 122 13.21 -12.18 -9.12
N ARG A 123 12.86 -13.17 -8.29
CA ARG A 123 12.32 -12.94 -6.93
C ARG A 123 13.33 -12.24 -6.00
N TYR A 124 14.62 -12.24 -6.32
CA TYR A 124 15.62 -11.51 -5.53
C TYR A 124 15.67 -10.01 -5.86
N LEU A 125 15.12 -9.59 -7.01
CA LEU A 125 15.15 -8.20 -7.45
C LEU A 125 14.48 -7.25 -6.44
N LYS A 126 13.37 -7.66 -5.81
CA LYS A 126 12.71 -6.86 -4.76
C LYS A 126 13.60 -6.58 -3.53
N TYR A 127 14.60 -7.42 -3.25
CA TYR A 127 15.55 -7.16 -2.17
C TYR A 127 16.61 -6.13 -2.60
N VAL A 128 16.96 -6.12 -3.89
CA VAL A 128 17.78 -5.05 -4.48
C VAL A 128 17.01 -3.72 -4.41
N VAL A 129 15.74 -3.72 -4.81
CA VAL A 129 14.86 -2.54 -4.68
C VAL A 129 14.77 -2.08 -3.22
N LEU A 130 14.57 -3.00 -2.27
CA LEU A 130 14.57 -2.68 -0.84
C LEU A 130 15.89 -2.03 -0.39
N PHE A 131 17.05 -2.59 -0.79
CA PHE A 131 18.35 -2.03 -0.43
C PHE A 131 18.54 -0.62 -0.99
N ILE A 132 18.25 -0.42 -2.28
CA ILE A 132 18.26 0.89 -2.93
C ILE A 132 17.34 1.86 -2.20
N THR A 133 16.15 1.39 -1.81
CA THR A 133 15.18 2.20 -1.06
C THR A 133 15.71 2.70 0.25
N LEU A 134 16.30 1.81 1.05
CA LEU A 134 16.85 2.18 2.35
C LEU A 134 18.06 3.12 2.18
N TYR A 135 18.89 2.91 1.15
CA TYR A 135 20.05 3.75 0.86
C TYR A 135 19.68 5.17 0.43
N TYR A 136 18.74 5.33 -0.51
CA TYR A 136 18.32 6.67 -0.96
C TYR A 136 17.42 7.37 0.05
N SER A 137 16.60 6.63 0.79
CA SER A 137 15.84 7.21 1.90
C SER A 137 16.77 7.77 2.97
N TRP A 138 17.91 7.12 3.24
CA TRP A 138 18.96 7.65 4.10
C TRP A 138 19.54 8.97 3.59
N LYS A 139 19.84 9.08 2.28
CA LYS A 139 20.44 10.30 1.72
C LYS A 139 19.48 11.49 1.62
N THR A 140 18.20 11.22 1.33
CA THR A 140 17.23 12.27 0.97
C THR A 140 16.34 12.70 2.13
N ALA A 141 16.38 11.97 3.27
CA ALA A 141 15.52 12.20 4.43
C ALA A 141 14.02 12.36 4.07
N GLY A 142 13.56 11.64 3.03
CA GLY A 142 12.21 11.79 2.48
C GLY A 142 11.68 10.53 1.78
N LEU A 143 10.44 10.61 1.28
CA LEU A 143 9.78 9.55 0.50
C LEU A 143 10.30 9.54 -0.96
N TRP A 144 11.56 9.17 -1.15
CA TRP A 144 12.20 9.19 -2.46
C TRP A 144 11.53 8.25 -3.49
N MET A 145 10.82 7.21 -3.04
CA MET A 145 10.11 6.27 -3.93
C MET A 145 8.75 6.80 -4.40
N SER A 146 8.21 7.87 -3.80
CA SER A 146 6.90 8.42 -4.17
C SER A 146 6.70 8.61 -5.69
N PRO A 147 7.66 9.15 -6.47
CA PRO A 147 7.50 9.26 -7.93
C PRO A 147 7.58 7.94 -8.71
N TYR A 148 8.13 6.89 -8.09
CA TYR A 148 8.34 5.57 -8.68
C TYR A 148 7.31 4.53 -8.23
N ASP A 149 6.51 4.81 -7.20
CA ASP A 149 5.56 3.84 -6.64
C ASP A 149 4.31 3.72 -7.52
N PRO A 150 4.02 2.54 -8.13
CA PRO A 150 2.80 2.35 -8.90
C PRO A 150 1.53 2.50 -8.05
N TRP A 151 1.61 2.31 -6.74
CA TRP A 151 0.49 2.54 -5.84
C TRP A 151 0.15 4.03 -5.72
N THR A 152 1.16 4.90 -5.73
CA THR A 152 0.97 6.35 -5.77
C THR A 152 0.34 6.79 -7.08
N ALA A 153 0.85 6.32 -8.22
CA ALA A 153 0.24 6.59 -9.52
C ALA A 153 -1.23 6.13 -9.59
N TYR A 154 -1.55 4.98 -8.97
CA TYR A 154 -2.94 4.52 -8.86
C TYR A 154 -3.81 5.45 -8.00
N GLY A 155 -3.28 6.05 -6.95
CA GLY A 155 -4.04 6.95 -6.07
C GLY A 155 -4.42 8.27 -6.72
N HIS A 156 -3.55 8.76 -7.60
CA HIS A 156 -3.77 9.95 -8.40
C HIS A 156 -4.58 9.67 -9.68
N ALA A 157 -5.00 8.41 -9.92
CA ALA A 157 -5.88 8.02 -11.03
C ALA A 157 -7.13 8.91 -11.20
N GLY A 158 -7.62 9.50 -10.11
CA GLY A 158 -8.78 10.39 -10.10
C GLY A 158 -8.58 11.78 -10.72
N GLU A 159 -7.34 12.24 -10.91
CA GLU A 159 -7.01 13.58 -11.47
C GLU A 159 -7.18 13.62 -12.99
N GLY A 160 -7.26 12.46 -13.63
CA GLY A 160 -7.27 12.31 -15.08
C GLY A 160 -5.95 11.76 -15.60
N LEU A 161 -6.01 11.06 -16.74
CA LEU A 161 -4.87 10.31 -17.27
C LEU A 161 -3.66 11.21 -17.61
N ASN A 162 -3.91 12.40 -18.17
CA ASN A 162 -2.86 13.32 -18.58
C ASN A 162 -2.07 13.84 -17.36
N SER A 163 -2.77 14.24 -16.30
CA SER A 163 -2.14 14.77 -15.07
C SER A 163 -1.23 13.76 -14.40
N ILE A 164 -1.58 12.47 -14.37
CA ILE A 164 -0.76 11.43 -13.73
C ILE A 164 0.47 11.10 -14.58
N ILE A 165 0.35 11.15 -15.91
CA ILE A 165 1.49 10.91 -16.80
C ILE A 165 2.50 12.06 -16.68
N GLU A 166 2.02 13.29 -16.50
CA GLU A 166 2.86 14.47 -16.30
C GLU A 166 3.50 14.50 -14.91
N GLU A 167 2.72 14.28 -13.84
CA GLU A 167 3.21 14.34 -12.46
C GLU A 167 3.99 13.09 -12.02
N PHE A 168 3.58 11.90 -12.49
CA PHE A 168 4.14 10.59 -12.10
C PHE A 168 4.44 9.71 -13.33
N PRO A 169 5.31 10.14 -14.26
CA PRO A 169 5.56 9.40 -15.50
C PRO A 169 6.09 7.98 -15.24
N ILE A 170 7.05 7.86 -14.31
CA ILE A 170 7.71 6.58 -14.03
C ILE A 170 6.78 5.64 -13.23
N GLY A 171 6.10 6.17 -12.20
CA GLY A 171 5.08 5.43 -11.45
C GLY A 171 3.95 4.91 -12.35
N SER A 172 3.50 5.71 -13.32
CA SER A 172 2.47 5.33 -14.30
C SER A 172 2.93 4.20 -15.22
N ILE A 173 4.16 4.28 -15.73
CA ILE A 173 4.76 3.20 -16.54
C ILE A 173 4.86 1.92 -15.71
N LEU A 174 5.33 2.00 -14.47
CA LEU A 174 5.44 0.84 -13.57
C LEU A 174 4.06 0.27 -13.19
N LEU A 175 3.04 1.11 -13.06
CA LEU A 175 1.67 0.67 -12.83
C LEU A 175 1.14 -0.10 -14.04
N LEU A 176 1.33 0.42 -15.26
CA LEU A 176 0.95 -0.24 -16.50
C LEU A 176 1.65 -1.60 -16.66
N ILE A 177 2.97 -1.64 -16.46
CA ILE A 177 3.77 -2.87 -16.46
C ILE A 177 3.25 -3.84 -15.38
N THR A 178 2.88 -3.34 -14.21
CA THR A 178 2.35 -4.16 -13.13
C THR A 178 1.00 -4.75 -13.48
N ILE A 179 0.10 -3.99 -14.12
CA ILE A 179 -1.23 -4.46 -14.52
C ILE A 179 -1.10 -5.52 -15.62
N ILE A 180 -0.37 -5.22 -16.70
CA ILE A 180 -0.13 -6.15 -17.82
C ILE A 180 0.62 -7.39 -17.32
N GLY A 181 1.67 -7.18 -16.55
CA GLY A 181 2.46 -8.24 -15.92
C GLY A 181 1.60 -9.11 -15.00
N SER A 182 0.65 -8.53 -14.27
CA SER A 182 -0.27 -9.28 -13.40
C SER A 182 -1.29 -10.12 -14.18
N MET A 183 -1.69 -9.70 -15.38
CA MET A 183 -2.56 -10.50 -16.26
C MET A 183 -1.84 -11.76 -16.77
N LEU A 184 -0.52 -11.68 -16.98
CA LEU A 184 0.30 -12.82 -17.42
C LEU A 184 0.73 -13.68 -16.23
N TYR A 185 1.30 -13.05 -15.21
CA TYR A 185 1.88 -13.66 -14.02
C TYR A 185 1.24 -13.08 -12.77
N ASP A 186 0.46 -13.89 -12.05
CA ASP A 186 -0.22 -13.43 -10.83
C ASP A 186 0.76 -12.74 -9.86
N ARG A 187 0.34 -11.58 -9.34
CA ARG A 187 1.09 -10.82 -8.33
C ARG A 187 2.52 -10.45 -8.78
N PHE A 188 2.69 -10.12 -10.06
CA PHE A 188 3.97 -9.75 -10.69
C PHE A 188 4.81 -8.78 -9.84
N PHE A 189 4.25 -7.61 -9.48
CA PHE A 189 4.99 -6.61 -8.71
C PHE A 189 5.29 -7.09 -7.28
N CYS A 190 4.32 -7.72 -6.61
CA CYS A 190 4.51 -8.27 -5.25
C CYS A 190 5.61 -9.35 -5.19
N LYS A 191 5.85 -10.04 -6.31
CA LYS A 191 6.81 -11.14 -6.45
C LYS A 191 8.22 -10.66 -6.80
N TYR A 192 8.33 -9.62 -7.64
CA TYR A 192 9.62 -9.22 -8.22
C TYR A 192 10.11 -7.82 -7.82
N LEU A 193 9.22 -6.87 -7.52
CA LEU A 193 9.62 -5.46 -7.36
C LEU A 193 9.26 -4.85 -6.00
N CYS A 194 8.27 -5.39 -5.29
CA CYS A 194 7.74 -4.79 -4.07
C CYS A 194 8.75 -4.81 -2.88
N PRO A 195 9.30 -3.65 -2.47
CA PRO A 195 10.27 -3.57 -1.37
C PRO A 195 9.64 -3.96 -0.03
N MET A 196 8.39 -3.58 0.20
CA MET A 196 7.62 -3.98 1.38
C MET A 196 7.43 -5.51 1.44
N GLY A 197 7.21 -6.13 0.28
CA GLY A 197 7.12 -7.58 0.15
C GLY A 197 8.44 -8.30 0.43
N ALA A 198 9.58 -7.66 0.15
CA ALA A 198 10.90 -8.15 0.53
C ALA A 198 11.10 -8.07 2.05
N PHE A 199 10.79 -6.92 2.66
CA PHE A 199 10.89 -6.69 4.10
C PHE A 199 10.06 -7.71 4.89
N TYR A 200 8.76 -7.85 4.62
CA TYR A 200 7.94 -8.86 5.30
C TYR A 200 8.31 -10.29 4.92
N GLY A 201 8.97 -10.51 3.77
CA GLY A 201 9.58 -11.78 3.42
C GLY A 201 10.66 -12.20 4.42
N ILE A 202 11.50 -11.25 4.85
CA ILE A 202 12.54 -11.46 5.85
C ILE A 202 11.90 -11.68 7.23
N VAL A 203 11.04 -10.76 7.67
CA VAL A 203 10.38 -10.83 8.98
C VAL A 203 9.56 -12.11 9.13
N SER A 204 8.83 -12.54 8.09
CA SER A 204 7.99 -13.73 8.15
C SER A 204 8.74 -15.06 8.22
N LYS A 205 10.08 -15.07 8.16
CA LYS A 205 10.88 -16.29 8.37
C LYS A 205 10.83 -16.75 9.84
N VAL A 206 10.79 -15.81 10.79
CA VAL A 206 10.73 -16.13 12.23
C VAL A 206 9.34 -16.56 12.71
N SER A 207 8.31 -16.32 11.90
CA SER A 207 6.92 -16.60 12.28
C SER A 207 6.69 -18.08 12.66
N PRO A 208 6.08 -18.36 13.83
CA PRO A 208 5.73 -19.71 14.23
C PRO A 208 4.56 -20.27 13.43
N GLY A 209 3.68 -19.40 12.91
CA GLY A 209 2.57 -19.77 12.04
C GLY A 209 3.03 -20.23 10.67
N LYS A 210 2.75 -21.49 10.27
CA LYS A 210 3.12 -22.05 8.96
C LYS A 210 2.04 -22.96 8.41
N ILE A 211 1.90 -23.00 7.09
CA ILE A 211 1.03 -23.98 6.41
C ILE A 211 1.77 -25.32 6.42
N THR A 212 1.10 -26.37 6.88
CA THR A 212 1.60 -27.73 6.96
C THR A 212 0.70 -28.67 6.17
N ARG A 213 1.33 -29.54 5.39
CA ARG A 213 0.70 -30.61 4.63
C ARG A 213 0.84 -31.93 5.40
N ASP A 214 -0.24 -32.68 5.47
CA ASP A 214 -0.24 -34.07 5.87
C ASP A 214 -0.05 -34.95 4.63
N GLU A 215 0.98 -35.78 4.64
CA GLU A 215 1.34 -36.66 3.52
C GLU A 215 0.39 -37.85 3.40
N ASN A 216 -0.16 -38.33 4.53
CA ASN A 216 -0.97 -39.54 4.57
C ASN A 216 -2.36 -39.34 3.95
N THR A 217 -2.89 -38.11 4.02
CA THR A 217 -4.20 -37.77 3.45
C THR A 217 -4.11 -37.13 2.06
N CYS A 218 -2.90 -36.83 1.58
CA CYS A 218 -2.70 -36.09 0.35
C CYS A 218 -2.72 -37.01 -0.89
N VAL A 219 -3.66 -36.76 -1.80
CA VAL A 219 -3.77 -37.48 -3.09
C VAL A 219 -2.94 -36.86 -4.23
N ASN A 220 -2.01 -35.95 -3.93
CA ASN A 220 -1.12 -35.30 -4.90
C ASN A 220 -1.78 -34.67 -6.15
N CYS A 221 -3.04 -34.22 -6.05
CA CYS A 221 -3.77 -33.61 -7.18
C CYS A 221 -3.22 -32.28 -7.73
N GLY A 222 -2.24 -31.65 -7.06
CA GLY A 222 -1.61 -30.41 -7.52
C GLY A 222 -2.48 -29.12 -7.47
N LEU A 223 -3.74 -29.21 -7.04
CA LEU A 223 -4.66 -28.06 -6.97
C LEU A 223 -4.15 -26.92 -6.06
N CYS A 224 -3.42 -27.26 -5.00
CA CYS A 224 -2.82 -26.28 -4.10
C CYS A 224 -1.72 -25.44 -4.79
N ASN A 225 -0.95 -26.04 -5.71
CA ASN A 225 0.05 -25.33 -6.52
C ASN A 225 -0.67 -24.40 -7.51
N LYS A 226 -1.67 -24.94 -8.22
CA LYS A 226 -2.45 -24.21 -9.24
C LYS A 226 -3.22 -23.02 -8.68
N ASN A 227 -3.58 -23.02 -7.39
CA ASN A 227 -4.25 -21.91 -6.73
C ASN A 227 -3.32 -21.01 -5.90
N CYS A 228 -2.02 -21.30 -5.85
CA CYS A 228 -1.06 -20.46 -5.15
C CYS A 228 -0.75 -19.22 -5.99
N PRO A 229 -1.08 -17.98 -5.54
CA PRO A 229 -0.91 -16.78 -6.35
C PRO A 229 0.56 -16.40 -6.59
N VAL A 230 1.49 -17.01 -5.85
CA VAL A 230 2.95 -16.78 -5.96
C VAL A 230 3.70 -18.05 -6.44
N ASN A 231 2.98 -19.00 -7.04
CA ASN A 231 3.50 -20.24 -7.64
C ASN A 231 4.43 -21.03 -6.70
N ILE A 232 4.11 -21.11 -5.41
CA ILE A 232 4.80 -22.03 -4.49
C ILE A 232 4.31 -23.46 -4.76
N LYS A 233 5.25 -24.40 -4.83
CA LYS A 233 4.97 -25.83 -4.91
C LYS A 233 4.57 -26.40 -3.55
N VAL A 234 3.32 -26.17 -3.18
CA VAL A 234 2.71 -26.61 -1.92
C VAL A 234 2.64 -28.13 -1.81
N SER A 235 2.36 -28.85 -2.90
CA SER A 235 2.26 -30.32 -2.88
C SER A 235 3.59 -31.02 -2.58
N GLU A 236 4.72 -30.40 -2.91
CA GLU A 236 6.07 -30.96 -2.74
C GLU A 236 6.69 -30.64 -1.37
N SER A 237 5.97 -29.94 -0.49
CA SER A 237 6.50 -29.45 0.78
C SER A 237 5.63 -29.88 1.96
N LYS A 238 6.22 -30.56 2.94
CA LYS A 238 5.55 -30.89 4.22
C LYS A 238 5.23 -29.63 5.03
N VAL A 239 6.16 -28.68 5.07
CA VAL A 239 5.97 -27.38 5.73
C VAL A 239 6.38 -26.28 4.77
N ILE A 240 5.48 -25.33 4.52
CA ILE A 240 5.76 -24.21 3.63
C ILE A 240 6.65 -23.21 4.35
N LYS A 241 7.97 -23.21 4.05
CA LYS A 241 8.95 -22.29 4.64
C LYS A 241 9.24 -21.05 3.80
N SER A 242 8.80 -21.01 2.54
CA SER A 242 9.08 -19.93 1.60
C SER A 242 8.70 -18.54 2.14
N ALA A 243 9.59 -17.56 1.98
CA ALA A 243 9.38 -16.14 2.25
C ALA A 243 8.33 -15.50 1.31
N GLU A 244 7.95 -16.17 0.22
CA GLU A 244 6.91 -15.71 -0.68
C GLU A 244 5.50 -16.07 -0.21
N CYS A 245 5.36 -16.92 0.81
CA CYS A 245 4.05 -17.34 1.29
C CYS A 245 3.27 -16.15 1.88
N LEU A 246 2.24 -15.71 1.16
CA LEU A 246 1.34 -14.62 1.58
C LEU A 246 0.34 -15.01 2.66
N ASN A 247 0.36 -16.27 3.12
CA ASN A 247 -0.62 -16.84 4.04
C ASN A 247 -2.10 -16.54 3.69
N CYS A 248 -2.41 -16.44 2.39
CA CYS A 248 -3.73 -16.07 1.87
C CYS A 248 -4.81 -17.16 1.99
N GLN A 249 -4.48 -18.31 2.58
CA GLN A 249 -5.34 -19.49 2.75
C GLN A 249 -5.86 -20.16 1.45
N SER A 250 -5.55 -19.63 0.26
CA SER A 250 -6.07 -20.14 -1.01
C SER A 250 -5.76 -21.62 -1.26
N CYS A 251 -4.56 -22.09 -0.90
CA CYS A 251 -4.19 -23.49 -1.07
C CYS A 251 -5.01 -24.42 -0.17
N ILE A 252 -5.25 -24.04 1.09
CA ILE A 252 -6.06 -24.81 2.05
C ILE A 252 -7.53 -24.84 1.58
N LEU A 253 -8.09 -23.69 1.21
CA LEU A 253 -9.48 -23.58 0.76
C LEU A 253 -9.76 -24.33 -0.55
N SER A 254 -8.74 -24.50 -1.40
CA SER A 254 -8.85 -25.25 -2.65
C SER A 254 -8.60 -26.75 -2.51
N CYS A 255 -8.18 -27.24 -1.35
CA CYS A 255 -7.88 -28.65 -1.16
C CYS A 255 -9.18 -29.48 -1.13
N PRO A 256 -9.30 -30.52 -1.97
CA PRO A 256 -10.48 -31.39 -1.96
C PRO A 256 -10.50 -32.34 -0.76
N MET A 257 -9.30 -32.71 -0.26
CA MET A 257 -9.14 -33.60 0.88
C MET A 257 -9.25 -32.82 2.19
N LYS A 258 -10.10 -33.31 3.10
CA LYS A 258 -10.24 -32.74 4.44
C LYS A 258 -8.95 -32.95 5.23
N ASP A 259 -8.62 -31.98 6.07
CA ASP A 259 -7.51 -32.03 7.02
C ASP A 259 -6.08 -32.19 6.42
N THR A 260 -5.93 -32.24 5.10
CA THR A 260 -4.64 -32.39 4.42
C THR A 260 -3.75 -31.15 4.49
N LEU A 261 -4.32 -29.95 4.39
CA LEU A 261 -3.59 -28.70 4.50
C LEU A 261 -4.17 -27.88 5.65
N LYS A 262 -3.32 -27.49 6.61
CA LYS A 262 -3.72 -26.69 7.77
C LYS A 262 -2.72 -25.56 8.00
N PHE A 263 -3.21 -24.40 8.44
CA PHE A 263 -2.35 -23.41 9.06
C PHE A 263 -2.09 -23.84 10.51
N LYS A 264 -0.85 -24.15 10.86
CA LYS A 264 -0.44 -24.52 12.22
C LYS A 264 0.24 -23.35 12.91
N PHE A 265 -0.21 -23.03 14.13
CA PHE A 265 0.40 -22.06 15.02
C PHE A 265 0.79 -22.77 16.31
N PHE A 266 2.09 -22.77 16.66
CA PHE A 266 2.65 -23.60 17.75
C PHE A 266 2.16 -25.06 17.71
N GLY A 267 2.13 -25.66 16.51
CA GLY A 267 1.70 -27.05 16.31
C GLY A 267 0.19 -27.28 16.26
N LYS A 268 -0.63 -26.34 16.76
CA LYS A 268 -2.10 -26.43 16.73
C LYS A 268 -2.65 -25.98 15.36
N GLY A 269 -3.52 -26.80 14.76
CA GLY A 269 -4.17 -26.48 13.49
C GLY A 269 -5.32 -25.50 13.69
N ILE A 270 -5.29 -24.39 12.95
CA ILE A 270 -6.32 -23.34 12.98
C ILE A 270 -7.10 -23.38 11.66
N ALA A 271 -8.43 -23.24 11.75
CA ALA A 271 -9.29 -23.19 10.58
C ALA A 271 -9.04 -21.90 9.75
N PRO A 272 -9.13 -21.96 8.40
CA PRO A 272 -8.89 -20.80 7.54
C PRO A 272 -9.74 -19.57 7.88
N ILE A 273 -11.02 -19.78 8.21
CA ILE A 273 -11.93 -18.68 8.58
C ILE A 273 -11.46 -17.95 9.84
N THR A 274 -10.98 -18.70 10.84
CA THR A 274 -10.45 -18.16 12.09
C THR A 274 -9.19 -17.33 11.84
N VAL A 275 -8.29 -17.78 10.95
CA VAL A 275 -7.11 -17.01 10.55
C VAL A 275 -7.52 -15.69 9.90
N ILE A 276 -8.49 -15.72 8.97
CA ILE A 276 -8.98 -14.51 8.28
C ILE A 276 -9.58 -13.52 9.29
N ILE A 277 -10.46 -13.98 10.18
CA ILE A 277 -11.09 -13.15 11.21
C ILE A 277 -10.03 -12.54 12.12
N ILE A 278 -9.11 -13.34 12.67
CA ILE A 278 -8.07 -12.83 13.59
C ILE A 278 -7.21 -11.78 12.89
N VAL A 279 -6.76 -12.01 11.65
CA VAL A 279 -5.93 -11.05 10.92
C VAL A 279 -6.66 -9.72 10.71
N ILE A 280 -7.95 -9.77 10.33
CA ILE A 280 -8.78 -8.58 10.12
C ILE A 280 -9.04 -7.87 11.46
N SER A 281 -9.37 -8.61 12.52
CA SER A 281 -9.62 -8.06 13.84
C SER A 281 -8.38 -7.40 14.43
N ILE A 282 -7.19 -8.00 14.27
CA ILE A 282 -5.94 -7.37 14.72
C ILE A 282 -5.67 -6.08 13.96
N PHE A 283 -5.84 -6.09 12.63
CA PHE A 283 -5.57 -4.91 11.80
C PHE A 283 -6.57 -3.77 12.06
N PHE A 284 -7.86 -4.01 11.83
CA PHE A 284 -8.90 -2.99 11.98
C PHE A 284 -9.21 -2.68 13.44
N GLY A 285 -9.12 -3.66 14.34
CA GLY A 285 -9.25 -3.41 15.78
C GLY A 285 -8.10 -2.55 16.30
N GLY A 286 -6.86 -2.79 15.84
CA GLY A 286 -5.72 -1.93 16.17
C GLY A 286 -5.88 -0.49 15.67
N ILE A 287 -6.38 -0.31 14.44
CA ILE A 287 -6.73 1.02 13.92
C ILE A 287 -7.86 1.65 14.75
N GLY A 288 -8.89 0.89 15.11
CA GLY A 288 -10.01 1.38 15.92
C GLY A 288 -9.57 1.86 17.30
N ILE A 289 -8.75 1.08 18.01
CA ILE A 289 -8.20 1.43 19.33
C ILE A 289 -7.35 2.71 19.23
N THR A 290 -6.47 2.79 18.24
CA THR A 290 -5.58 3.93 18.07
C THR A 290 -6.29 5.21 17.59
N LYS A 291 -7.44 5.06 16.92
CA LYS A 291 -8.35 6.17 16.62
C LYS A 291 -9.07 6.67 17.87
N LEU A 292 -9.51 5.77 18.76
CA LEU A 292 -10.13 6.15 20.05
C LEU A 292 -9.16 6.89 20.97
N THR A 293 -7.87 6.57 20.92
CA THR A 293 -6.84 7.27 21.70
C THR A 293 -6.33 8.56 21.04
N ASN A 294 -6.92 9.00 19.92
CA ASN A 294 -6.50 10.16 19.11
C ASN A 294 -5.05 10.10 18.58
N VAL A 295 -4.42 8.93 18.62
CA VAL A 295 -3.03 8.74 18.15
C VAL A 295 -3.00 8.46 16.64
N TYR A 296 -4.02 7.80 16.10
CA TYR A 296 -4.15 7.51 14.67
C TYR A 296 -4.78 8.67 13.90
N GLN A 297 -3.94 9.50 13.29
CA GLN A 297 -4.37 10.58 12.40
C GLN A 297 -3.92 10.26 10.97
N THR A 298 -4.89 10.25 10.03
CA THR A 298 -4.65 10.01 8.60
C THR A 298 -4.80 11.27 7.75
N THR A 299 -5.28 12.34 8.37
CA THR A 299 -5.43 13.67 7.78
C THR A 299 -4.58 14.67 8.57
N PRO A 300 -4.15 15.78 7.94
CA PRO A 300 -3.36 16.80 8.61
C PRO A 300 -4.11 17.36 9.81
N ALA A 301 -3.40 17.75 10.87
CA ALA A 301 -4.01 18.55 11.93
C ALA A 301 -4.62 19.82 11.31
N PRO A 302 -5.82 20.25 11.74
CA PRO A 302 -6.41 21.49 11.26
C PRO A 302 -5.45 22.66 11.53
N ILE A 303 -5.25 23.52 10.52
CA ILE A 303 -4.40 24.70 10.61
C ILE A 303 -5.09 25.69 11.56
N THR A 304 -4.57 25.81 12.78
CA THR A 304 -4.99 26.82 13.76
C THR A 304 -3.98 27.97 13.75
N SER A 305 -4.40 29.15 14.23
CA SER A 305 -3.59 30.40 14.27
C SER A 305 -2.25 30.29 15.03
N SER A 306 -2.01 29.16 15.70
CA SER A 306 -0.79 28.81 16.43
C SER A 306 0.27 28.11 15.56
N THR A 307 -0.07 27.61 14.37
CA THR A 307 0.83 26.81 13.53
C THR A 307 1.58 27.69 12.54
N THR A 308 2.87 27.91 12.75
CA THR A 308 3.78 28.50 11.76
C THR A 308 4.37 27.39 10.90
N LEU A 309 3.92 27.28 9.66
CA LEU A 309 4.52 26.39 8.66
C LEU A 309 5.62 27.14 7.90
N ASN A 310 6.65 26.43 7.46
CA ASN A 310 7.60 27.01 6.50
C ASN A 310 6.97 27.08 5.09
N PRO A 311 7.38 28.02 4.22
CA PRO A 311 6.88 28.11 2.85
C PRO A 311 6.98 26.81 2.04
N GLU A 312 7.97 25.96 2.34
CA GLU A 312 8.17 24.65 1.70
C GLU A 312 7.12 23.59 2.13
N GLU A 313 6.39 23.83 3.21
CA GLU A 313 5.39 22.91 3.76
C GLU A 313 3.98 23.19 3.21
N ILE A 314 3.83 24.22 2.37
CA ILE A 314 2.57 24.60 1.73
C ILE A 314 2.16 23.57 0.69
N LYS A 315 0.92 23.09 0.79
CA LYS A 315 0.40 22.02 -0.07
C LYS A 315 -0.68 22.56 -0.99
N GLY A 316 -0.77 22.00 -2.20
CA GLY A 316 -1.73 22.43 -3.22
C GLY A 316 -3.21 22.36 -2.81
N TYR A 317 -3.56 21.58 -1.79
CA TYR A 317 -4.93 21.50 -1.27
C TYR A 317 -5.28 22.65 -0.31
N MET A 318 -4.29 23.42 0.18
CA MET A 318 -4.51 24.56 1.07
C MET A 318 -5.18 25.67 0.29
N SER A 319 -6.17 26.33 0.89
CA SER A 319 -6.74 27.56 0.34
C SER A 319 -5.78 28.73 0.48
N ILE A 320 -6.00 29.81 -0.27
CA ILE A 320 -5.22 31.05 -0.14
C ILE A 320 -5.33 31.59 1.31
N GLU A 321 -6.51 31.44 1.93
CA GLU A 321 -6.74 31.77 3.35
C GLU A 321 -5.98 30.85 4.32
N ASP A 322 -5.91 29.54 4.04
CA ASP A 322 -5.14 28.59 4.83
C ASP A 322 -3.64 28.93 4.78
N VAL A 323 -3.13 29.40 3.62
CA VAL A 323 -1.74 29.84 3.43
C VAL A 323 -1.44 31.10 4.24
N SER A 324 -2.32 32.11 4.15
CA SER A 324 -2.21 33.33 4.95
C SER A 324 -2.18 33.03 6.44
N THR A 325 -3.06 32.12 6.90
CA THR A 325 -3.14 31.71 8.30
C THR A 325 -1.91 30.91 8.74
N ALA A 326 -1.42 29.99 7.89
CA ALA A 326 -0.28 29.12 8.19
C ALA A 326 1.07 29.86 8.20
N LEU A 327 1.24 30.88 7.34
CA LEU A 327 2.45 31.70 7.29
C LEU A 327 2.38 32.93 8.21
N LYS A 328 1.21 33.25 8.76
CA LYS A 328 0.93 34.51 9.49
C LYS A 328 1.23 35.77 8.65
N ILE A 329 0.97 35.69 7.35
CA ILE A 329 1.15 36.79 6.40
C ILE A 329 -0.24 37.33 6.02
N ASP A 330 -0.38 38.64 5.84
CA ASP A 330 -1.66 39.24 5.44
C ASP A 330 -2.14 38.67 4.10
N LEU A 331 -3.44 38.45 3.98
CA LEU A 331 -4.03 37.86 2.77
C LEU A 331 -3.60 38.62 1.51
N LYS A 332 -3.58 39.96 1.55
CA LYS A 332 -3.18 40.80 0.39
C LYS A 332 -1.74 40.59 -0.02
N GLU A 333 -0.86 40.34 0.95
CA GLU A 333 0.55 40.08 0.70
C GLU A 333 0.75 38.68 0.11
N VAL A 334 -0.07 37.69 0.49
CA VAL A 334 -0.11 36.38 -0.17
C VAL A 334 -0.53 36.50 -1.64
N TYR A 335 -1.61 37.23 -1.95
CA TYR A 335 -2.01 37.47 -3.36
C TYR A 335 -0.90 38.13 -4.16
N LYS A 336 -0.20 39.11 -3.56
CA LYS A 336 0.92 39.83 -4.21
C LYS A 336 2.12 38.92 -4.45
N LYS A 337 2.58 38.17 -3.44
CA LYS A 337 3.73 37.27 -3.54
C LYS A 337 3.47 36.13 -4.54
N LEU A 338 2.24 35.63 -4.59
CA LEU A 338 1.84 34.57 -5.51
C LEU A 338 1.47 35.06 -6.92
N ASN A 339 1.49 36.37 -7.15
CA ASN A 339 1.07 37.00 -8.40
C ASN A 339 -0.36 36.58 -8.84
N ILE A 340 -1.27 36.43 -7.87
CA ILE A 340 -2.67 36.02 -8.10
C ILE A 340 -3.56 37.27 -8.09
N PRO A 341 -4.48 37.43 -9.06
CA PRO A 341 -5.48 38.50 -9.02
C PRO A 341 -6.36 38.39 -7.77
N THR A 342 -6.68 39.53 -7.14
CA THR A 342 -7.61 39.59 -5.99
C THR A 342 -9.04 39.18 -6.32
N THR A 343 -9.35 38.94 -7.60
CA THR A 343 -10.62 38.40 -8.09
C THR A 343 -10.77 36.89 -7.84
N VAL A 344 -9.69 36.17 -7.53
CA VAL A 344 -9.74 34.75 -7.18
C VAL A 344 -10.27 34.59 -5.75
N PRO A 345 -11.33 33.80 -5.49
CA PRO A 345 -11.86 33.60 -4.15
C PRO A 345 -10.79 33.10 -3.16
N LYS A 346 -10.85 33.58 -1.92
CA LYS A 346 -9.84 33.24 -0.89
C LYS A 346 -9.89 31.76 -0.45
N GLU A 347 -11.03 31.12 -0.66
CA GLU A 347 -11.28 29.70 -0.41
C GLU A 347 -10.73 28.80 -1.53
N THR A 348 -10.30 29.39 -2.65
CA THR A 348 -9.72 28.64 -3.78
C THR A 348 -8.44 27.95 -3.33
N LYS A 349 -8.35 26.64 -3.62
CA LYS A 349 -7.15 25.85 -3.33
C LYS A 349 -6.04 26.22 -4.30
N LEU A 350 -4.81 26.23 -3.83
CA LEU A 350 -3.63 26.57 -4.65
C LEU A 350 -3.56 25.74 -5.95
N LYS A 351 -3.88 24.46 -5.92
CA LYS A 351 -3.90 23.59 -7.12
C LYS A 351 -4.95 23.99 -8.17
N ASP A 352 -6.01 24.67 -7.72
CA ASP A 352 -7.16 25.08 -8.53
C ASP A 352 -7.00 26.55 -9.00
N VAL A 353 -5.97 27.26 -8.54
CA VAL A 353 -5.64 28.62 -9.00
C VAL A 353 -5.28 28.64 -10.49
N LYS A 354 -4.73 27.53 -11.02
CA LYS A 354 -4.45 27.38 -12.46
C LYS A 354 -5.68 27.58 -13.36
N ASN A 355 -6.89 27.36 -12.83
CA ASN A 355 -8.13 27.59 -13.56
C ASN A 355 -8.41 29.09 -13.77
N PHE A 356 -7.77 29.96 -13.00
CA PHE A 356 -7.88 31.41 -13.06
C PHE A 356 -6.61 32.06 -13.62
N VAL A 357 -5.44 31.47 -13.37
CA VAL A 357 -4.12 31.94 -13.82
C VAL A 357 -3.39 30.76 -14.47
N PRO A 358 -3.41 30.64 -15.81
CA PRO A 358 -2.91 29.46 -16.52
C PRO A 358 -1.46 29.07 -16.21
N ASP A 359 -0.59 30.05 -15.93
CA ASP A 359 0.84 29.86 -15.66
C ASP A 359 1.14 29.60 -14.17
N PHE A 360 0.12 29.36 -13.33
CA PHE A 360 0.30 29.18 -11.90
C PHE A 360 0.72 27.74 -11.56
N GLU A 361 1.93 27.58 -11.03
CA GLU A 361 2.43 26.31 -10.48
C GLU A 361 2.59 26.40 -8.96
N VAL A 362 2.21 25.33 -8.26
CA VAL A 362 2.29 25.29 -6.78
C VAL A 362 3.74 25.28 -6.29
N GLU A 363 4.69 24.76 -7.08
CA GLU A 363 6.11 24.74 -6.71
C GLU A 363 6.76 26.13 -6.79
N THR A 364 6.51 26.89 -7.86
CA THR A 364 6.97 28.29 -7.97
C THR A 364 6.29 29.20 -6.94
N ALA A 365 5.04 28.89 -6.57
CA ALA A 365 4.36 29.53 -5.45
C ALA A 365 5.07 29.34 -4.10
N ARG A 366 5.64 28.15 -3.82
CA ARG A 366 6.43 27.90 -2.59
C ARG A 366 7.69 28.73 -2.56
N GLU A 367 8.39 28.86 -3.69
CA GLU A 367 9.60 29.68 -3.79
C GLU A 367 9.29 31.17 -3.61
N SER A 368 8.18 31.64 -4.18
CA SER A 368 7.74 33.05 -4.08
C SER A 368 7.27 33.44 -2.68
N LEU A 369 6.93 32.45 -1.84
CA LEU A 369 6.50 32.64 -0.45
C LEU A 369 7.65 32.57 0.56
N LYS A 370 8.87 32.25 0.13
CA LYS A 370 10.09 32.53 0.91
C LYS A 370 10.24 34.05 1.11
#